data_AF-A0A9J6GQC9-F1
#
_entry.id   AF-A0A9J6GQC9-F1
#
_cell.length_a   1.000
_cell.length_b   1.000
_cell.length_c   1.000
_cell.angle_alpha   90.00
_cell.angle_beta   90.00
_cell.angle_gamma   90.00
#
_symmetry.space_group_name_H-M   'P 1'
#
loop_
_entity.id
_entity.type
_entity.pdbx_description
1 polymer ?
#
loop_
_entity_poly.entity_id
_entity_poly.type
_entity_poly.pdbx_seq_one_letter_code
_entity_poly.pdbx_strand_id
1 'polypeptide(L)'
;MSSRSSSDEVEKAKNATPSAGKPTVFSKILDGSIPADIIYKDDKLLGHLMLTAKKVAAQEKLNNGYRLGKGASRSPSPPSLRTAYREILLEQRLGRRRFPAPHPSLTRMEEVLLRQLHTNTLPIPATLHKYYPDIYPTPQCPHCDQTGDLLHTMWHCTQNPNMKNITPNNRSTTQWEATLLNPHPACQKWLADRAERATRRPLAAPD
;
A
#
# COMPACT_ATOMS: atom_id res chain seq x y z
N MET A 1 -34.92 3.06 -5.55
CA MET A 1 -33.45 2.95 -5.58
C MET A 1 -33.11 1.49 -5.85
N SER A 2 -32.72 1.13 -7.07
CA SER A 2 -32.51 -0.27 -7.45
C SER A 2 -31.11 -0.71 -7.05
N SER A 3 -30.97 -1.64 -6.10
CA SER A 3 -29.68 -2.20 -5.70
C SER A 3 -29.13 -3.08 -6.81
N ARG A 4 -28.02 -2.69 -7.44
CA ARG A 4 -27.28 -3.57 -8.34
C ARG A 4 -26.57 -4.64 -7.50
N SER A 5 -26.97 -5.89 -7.67
CA SER A 5 -26.27 -7.03 -7.07
C SER A 5 -24.96 -7.27 -7.82
N SER A 6 -23.86 -7.50 -7.10
CA SER A 6 -22.54 -7.80 -7.68
C SER A 6 -22.54 -9.04 -8.59
N SER A 7 -23.53 -9.92 -8.44
CA SER A 7 -23.71 -11.12 -9.28
C SER A 7 -24.12 -10.77 -10.72
N ASP A 8 -24.90 -9.72 -10.91
CA ASP A 8 -25.45 -9.33 -12.23
C ASP A 8 -24.34 -8.85 -13.18
N GLU A 9 -23.33 -8.16 -12.66
CA GLU A 9 -22.18 -7.67 -13.43
C GLU A 9 -21.30 -8.84 -13.91
N VAL A 10 -21.09 -9.85 -13.05
CA VAL A 10 -20.26 -11.03 -13.35
C VAL A 10 -20.94 -11.93 -14.39
N GLU A 11 -22.26 -12.12 -14.29
CA GLU A 11 -23.02 -12.90 -15.26
C GLU A 11 -23.11 -12.20 -16.62
N LYS A 12 -23.33 -10.89 -16.65
CA LYS A 12 -23.29 -10.09 -17.88
C LYS A 12 -21.94 -10.16 -18.57
N ALA A 13 -20.83 -10.14 -17.82
CA ALA A 13 -19.50 -10.27 -18.39
C ALA A 13 -19.23 -11.67 -18.99
N LYS A 14 -19.75 -12.74 -18.38
CA LYS A 14 -19.63 -14.12 -18.91
C LYS A 14 -20.45 -14.34 -20.18
N ASN A 15 -21.62 -13.71 -20.25
CA ASN A 15 -22.57 -13.86 -21.36
C ASN A 15 -22.33 -12.86 -22.51
N ALA A 16 -21.41 -11.91 -22.33
CA ALA A 16 -21.02 -10.98 -23.39
C ALA A 16 -20.30 -11.73 -24.52
N THR A 17 -21.00 -11.96 -25.62
CA THR A 17 -20.38 -12.44 -26.86
C THR A 17 -19.43 -11.37 -27.39
N PRO A 18 -18.17 -11.71 -27.74
CA PRO A 18 -17.26 -10.75 -28.32
C PRO A 18 -17.87 -10.23 -29.62
N SER A 19 -18.12 -8.93 -29.71
CA SER A 19 -18.53 -8.29 -30.97
C SER A 19 -17.42 -8.52 -31.98
N ALA A 20 -17.63 -9.48 -32.89
CA ALA A 20 -16.67 -9.82 -33.92
C ALA A 20 -16.27 -8.55 -34.68
N GLY A 21 -15.00 -8.14 -34.54
CA GLY A 21 -14.40 -7.04 -35.29
C GLY A 21 -14.32 -5.66 -34.62
N LYS A 22 -14.84 -5.43 -33.41
CA LYS A 22 -14.66 -4.12 -32.73
C LYS A 22 -13.52 -4.16 -31.70
N PRO A 23 -12.51 -3.27 -31.80
CA PRO A 23 -11.43 -3.20 -30.82
C PRO A 23 -11.98 -2.80 -29.44
N THR A 24 -11.70 -3.64 -28.45
CA THR A 24 -11.93 -3.35 -27.04
C THR A 24 -11.16 -2.11 -26.57
N VAL A 25 -11.59 -1.52 -25.46
CA VAL A 25 -10.82 -0.46 -24.76
C VAL A 25 -9.38 -0.91 -24.51
N PHE A 26 -9.15 -2.17 -24.13
CA PHE A 26 -7.80 -2.70 -23.91
C PHE A 26 -6.95 -2.78 -25.17
N SER A 27 -7.53 -3.17 -26.32
CA SER A 27 -6.79 -3.14 -27.59
C SER A 27 -6.41 -1.72 -27.99
N LYS A 28 -7.30 -0.74 -27.77
CA LYS A 28 -7.03 0.68 -28.03
C LYS A 28 -5.98 1.29 -27.08
N ILE A 29 -5.84 0.74 -25.88
CA ILE A 29 -4.77 1.14 -24.94
C ILE A 29 -3.44 0.52 -25.38
N LEU A 30 -3.44 -0.74 -25.84
CA LEU A 30 -2.23 -1.45 -26.26
C LEU A 30 -1.67 -0.93 -27.60
N ASP A 31 -2.53 -0.51 -28.52
CA ASP A 31 -2.14 0.06 -29.82
C ASP A 31 -1.78 1.55 -29.75
N GLY A 32 -1.97 2.20 -28.59
CA GLY A 32 -1.67 3.61 -28.36
C GLY A 32 -2.75 4.59 -28.82
N SER A 33 -3.91 4.11 -29.28
CA SER A 33 -5.07 4.96 -29.64
C SER A 33 -5.67 5.69 -28.43
N ILE A 34 -5.55 5.11 -27.23
CA ILE A 34 -5.91 5.74 -25.96
C ILE A 34 -4.61 5.93 -25.17
N PRO A 35 -4.24 7.19 -24.81
CA PRO A 35 -3.04 7.44 -24.03
C PRO A 35 -3.18 6.82 -22.64
N ALA A 36 -2.24 5.96 -22.28
CA ALA A 36 -2.15 5.35 -20.96
C ALA A 36 -0.68 5.23 -20.55
N ASP A 37 -0.40 5.43 -19.26
CA ASP A 37 0.92 5.16 -18.71
C ASP A 37 1.14 3.64 -18.61
N ILE A 38 1.89 3.09 -19.57
CA ILE A 38 2.25 1.68 -19.59
C ILE A 38 3.48 1.49 -18.71
N ILE A 39 3.24 1.04 -17.47
CA ILE A 39 4.27 0.88 -16.43
C ILE A 39 5.31 -0.23 -16.80
N TYR A 40 4.94 -1.19 -17.65
CA TYR A 40 5.85 -2.25 -18.12
C TYR A 40 5.38 -2.84 -19.47
N LYS A 41 6.28 -2.93 -20.45
CA LYS A 41 6.04 -3.47 -21.79
C LYS A 41 7.18 -4.40 -22.18
N ASP A 42 6.94 -5.71 -22.21
CA ASP A 42 7.93 -6.70 -22.65
C ASP A 42 7.45 -7.41 -23.92
N ASP A 43 7.74 -6.78 -25.05
CA ASP A 43 7.40 -7.25 -26.38
C ASP A 43 8.09 -8.60 -26.71
N LYS A 44 9.22 -8.90 -26.05
CA LYS A 44 10.01 -10.11 -26.27
C LYS A 44 9.38 -11.30 -25.54
N LEU A 45 8.92 -11.11 -24.30
CA LEU A 45 8.19 -12.14 -23.56
C LEU A 45 6.85 -12.47 -24.24
N LEU A 46 6.12 -11.44 -24.70
CA LEU A 46 4.87 -11.64 -25.43
C LEU A 46 5.12 -12.38 -26.76
N GLY A 47 6.15 -11.99 -27.52
CA GLY A 47 6.56 -12.70 -28.74
C GLY A 47 6.93 -14.16 -28.49
N HIS A 48 7.69 -14.43 -27.43
CA HIS A 48 8.07 -15.80 -27.06
C HIS A 48 6.87 -16.66 -26.66
N LEU A 49 5.93 -16.10 -25.89
CA LEU A 49 4.69 -16.77 -25.48
C LEU A 49 3.79 -17.10 -26.68
N MET A 50 3.68 -16.18 -27.65
CA MET A 50 2.89 -16.38 -28.87
C MET A 50 3.49 -17.48 -29.77
N LEU A 51 4.82 -17.52 -29.90
CA LEU A 51 5.53 -18.52 -30.70
C LEU A 51 5.48 -19.92 -30.08
N THR A 52 5.63 -20.03 -28.76
CA THR A 52 5.55 -21.30 -28.04
C THR A 52 4.14 -21.88 -28.11
N ALA A 53 3.11 -21.05 -27.92
CA ALA A 53 1.72 -21.45 -28.09
C ALA A 53 1.42 -21.99 -29.50
N LYS A 54 1.98 -21.37 -30.54
CA LYS A 54 1.87 -21.83 -31.93
C LYS A 54 2.45 -23.22 -32.13
N LYS A 55 3.63 -23.48 -31.56
CA LYS A 55 4.33 -24.77 -31.68
C LYS A 55 3.55 -25.89 -30.99
N VAL A 56 3.04 -25.63 -29.79
CA VAL A 56 2.22 -26.62 -29.04
C VAL A 56 0.92 -26.92 -29.77
N ALA A 57 0.23 -25.91 -30.30
CA ALA A 57 -1.00 -26.13 -31.05
C ALA A 57 -0.79 -26.97 -32.32
N ALA A 58 0.36 -26.83 -32.98
CA ALA A 58 0.74 -27.66 -34.12
C ALA A 58 1.03 -29.12 -33.70
N GLN A 59 1.66 -29.34 -32.54
CA GLN A 59 1.88 -30.68 -31.98
C GLN A 59 0.56 -31.38 -31.65
N GLU A 60 -0.41 -30.64 -31.10
CA GLU A 60 -1.76 -31.10 -30.77
C GLU A 60 -2.71 -31.17 -31.99
N LYS A 61 -2.21 -30.88 -33.21
CA LYS A 61 -2.96 -30.90 -34.48
C LYS A 61 -4.27 -30.08 -34.44
N LEU A 62 -4.21 -28.90 -33.82
CA LEU A 62 -5.36 -27.99 -33.75
C LEU A 62 -5.49 -27.21 -35.06
N ASN A 63 -6.44 -27.64 -35.91
CA ASN A 63 -6.59 -27.14 -37.27
C ASN A 63 -7.45 -25.87 -37.38
N ASN A 64 -8.20 -25.53 -36.32
CA ASN A 64 -9.15 -24.40 -36.30
C ASN A 64 -8.66 -23.20 -35.47
N GLY A 65 -7.34 -23.06 -35.32
CA GLY A 65 -6.71 -22.04 -34.48
C GLY A 65 -6.68 -22.39 -32.99
N TYR A 66 -5.94 -21.62 -32.19
CA TYR A 66 -5.77 -21.83 -30.75
C TYR A 66 -5.98 -20.52 -29.98
N ARG A 67 -6.55 -20.60 -28.77
CA ARG A 67 -6.75 -19.46 -27.87
C ARG A 67 -5.99 -19.70 -26.58
N LEU A 68 -5.21 -18.71 -26.14
CA LEU A 68 -4.54 -18.72 -24.84
C LEU A 68 -5.57 -18.46 -23.72
N GLY A 69 -6.25 -19.53 -23.29
CA GLY A 69 -7.05 -19.53 -22.08
C GLY A 69 -6.18 -19.83 -20.86
N LYS A 70 -6.36 -19.12 -19.73
CA LYS A 70 -5.75 -19.51 -18.46
C LYS A 70 -6.38 -20.85 -18.00
N GLY A 71 -5.76 -21.96 -18.34
CA GLY A 71 -6.11 -23.31 -17.87
C GLY A 71 -4.87 -24.03 -17.37
N ALA A 72 -4.91 -24.51 -16.13
CA ALA A 72 -3.77 -25.05 -15.40
C ALA A 72 -3.48 -26.53 -15.72
N SER A 73 -2.21 -26.88 -15.97
CA SER A 73 -1.68 -28.24 -15.78
C SER A 73 -0.21 -28.19 -15.35
N ARG A 74 0.16 -29.01 -14.36
CA ARG A 74 1.43 -29.03 -13.62
C ARG A 74 2.47 -29.96 -14.27
N SER A 75 3.71 -29.51 -14.45
CA SER A 75 4.95 -30.33 -14.44
C SER A 75 6.19 -29.41 -14.23
N PRO A 76 7.39 -29.95 -13.87
CA PRO A 76 8.29 -29.39 -12.86
C PRO A 76 9.22 -28.28 -13.38
N SER A 77 9.45 -27.26 -12.53
CA SER A 77 10.00 -25.96 -12.90
C SER A 77 11.55 -25.88 -12.89
N PRO A 78 12.19 -25.44 -14.00
CA PRO A 78 13.49 -24.74 -13.98
C PRO A 78 13.32 -23.32 -13.39
N PRO A 79 14.40 -22.61 -13.00
CA PRO A 79 14.34 -21.45 -12.10
C PRO A 79 13.33 -20.41 -12.60
N SER A 80 12.32 -20.17 -11.76
CA SER A 80 11.10 -19.45 -12.13
C SER A 80 11.40 -18.02 -12.62
N LEU A 81 11.34 -17.81 -13.93
CA LEU A 81 10.90 -16.51 -14.46
C LEU A 81 9.52 -16.26 -13.85
N ARG A 82 9.39 -15.32 -12.91
CA ARG A 82 8.15 -15.05 -12.15
C ARG A 82 6.96 -14.91 -13.11
N THR A 83 6.20 -15.99 -13.30
CA THR A 83 5.18 -16.07 -14.36
C THR A 83 3.78 -15.84 -13.81
N ALA A 84 3.60 -16.04 -12.50
CA ALA A 84 2.30 -15.86 -11.88
C ALA A 84 2.02 -14.36 -11.68
N TYR A 85 0.91 -13.89 -12.23
CA TYR A 85 0.41 -12.51 -12.05
C TYR A 85 0.40 -12.06 -10.58
N ARG A 86 0.10 -12.97 -9.64
CA ARG A 86 0.16 -12.72 -8.19
C ARG A 86 1.57 -12.37 -7.72
N GLU A 87 2.60 -13.06 -8.19
CA GLU A 87 4.00 -12.81 -7.81
C GLU A 87 4.46 -11.44 -8.31
N ILE A 88 4.09 -11.08 -9.55
CA ILE A 88 4.37 -9.75 -10.13
C ILE A 88 3.70 -8.65 -9.30
N LEU A 89 2.42 -8.82 -8.96
CA LEU A 89 1.71 -7.85 -8.12
C LEU A 89 2.28 -7.76 -6.70
N LEU A 90 2.69 -8.90 -6.11
CA LEU A 90 3.29 -8.93 -4.79
C LEU A 90 4.64 -8.22 -4.80
N GLU A 91 5.48 -8.44 -5.80
CA GLU A 91 6.75 -7.74 -5.96
C GLU A 91 6.54 -6.24 -6.12
N GLN A 92 5.62 -5.82 -6.98
CA GLN A 92 5.26 -4.40 -7.15
C GLN A 92 4.71 -3.77 -5.86
N ARG A 93 3.89 -4.52 -5.12
CA ARG A 93 3.35 -4.08 -3.81
C ARG A 93 4.44 -3.97 -2.76
N LEU A 94 5.34 -4.95 -2.68
CA LEU A 94 6.43 -4.99 -1.70
C LEU A 94 7.56 -4.02 -2.04
N GLY A 95 7.85 -3.79 -3.32
CA GLY A 95 8.84 -2.83 -3.77
C GLY A 95 8.50 -1.38 -3.43
N ARG A 96 7.20 -1.06 -3.31
CA ARG A 96 6.71 0.25 -2.85
C ARG A 96 6.51 0.35 -1.33
N ARG A 97 6.78 -0.73 -0.59
CA ARG A 97 6.58 -0.76 0.85
C ARG A 97 7.80 -0.14 1.55
N ARG A 98 7.65 1.12 1.98
CA ARG A 98 8.68 1.82 2.78
C ARG A 98 8.74 1.32 4.23
N PHE A 99 7.60 1.10 4.87
CA PHE A 99 7.53 0.76 6.30
C PHE A 99 7.26 -0.73 6.56
N PRO A 100 7.70 -1.29 7.70
CA PRO A 100 7.39 -2.66 8.04
C PRO A 100 5.88 -2.89 8.20
N ALA A 101 5.49 -4.15 8.10
CA ALA A 101 4.15 -4.59 8.41
C ALA A 101 4.04 -4.66 9.93
N PRO A 102 2.87 -4.35 10.50
CA PRO A 102 2.59 -4.60 11.89
C PRO A 102 2.89 -6.05 12.22
N HIS A 103 3.61 -6.25 13.31
CA HIS A 103 3.92 -7.55 13.86
C HIS A 103 2.62 -8.17 14.41
N PRO A 104 2.39 -9.49 14.23
CA PRO A 104 1.17 -10.17 14.68
C PRO A 104 0.87 -10.09 16.19
N SER A 105 1.82 -9.61 17.01
CA SER A 105 1.67 -9.48 18.45
C SER A 105 1.11 -8.12 18.89
N LEU A 106 0.86 -7.22 17.93
CA LEU A 106 0.22 -5.93 18.17
C LEU A 106 -1.29 -6.13 18.28
N THR A 107 -1.92 -5.34 19.15
CA THR A 107 -3.37 -5.20 19.17
C THR A 107 -3.84 -4.39 17.96
N ARG A 108 -5.12 -4.52 17.59
CA ARG A 108 -5.70 -3.75 16.47
C ARG A 108 -5.54 -2.24 16.64
N MET A 109 -5.60 -1.72 17.87
CA MET A 109 -5.37 -0.30 18.14
C MET A 109 -3.92 0.10 17.89
N GLU A 110 -2.97 -0.70 18.39
CA GLU A 110 -1.54 -0.48 18.17
C GLU A 110 -1.19 -0.52 16.68
N GLU A 111 -1.78 -1.44 15.92
CA GLU A 111 -1.61 -1.50 14.45
C GLU A 111 -2.09 -0.22 13.76
N VAL A 112 -3.26 0.30 14.15
CA VAL A 112 -3.83 1.54 13.60
C VAL A 112 -2.93 2.73 13.91
N LEU A 113 -2.51 2.88 15.17
CA LEU A 113 -1.63 3.96 15.60
C LEU A 113 -0.27 3.89 14.89
N LEU A 114 0.29 2.69 14.75
CA LEU A 114 1.53 2.47 14.00
C LEU A 114 1.37 2.84 12.52
N ARG A 115 0.22 2.56 11.91
CA ARG A 115 -0.05 3.01 10.53
C ARG A 115 -0.17 4.52 10.43
N GLN A 116 -0.87 5.16 11.37
CA GLN A 116 -1.00 6.61 11.41
C GLN A 116 0.35 7.32 11.63
N LEU A 117 1.24 6.72 12.43
CA LEU A 117 2.64 7.16 12.57
C LEU A 117 3.35 7.14 11.22
N HIS A 118 3.32 5.99 10.55
CA HIS A 118 3.98 5.80 9.25
C HIS A 118 3.47 6.76 8.17
N THR A 119 2.19 7.10 8.18
CA THR A 119 1.59 8.02 7.21
C THR A 119 1.59 9.48 7.67
N ASN A 120 2.11 9.78 8.85
CA ASN A 120 2.07 11.12 9.46
C ASN A 120 0.64 11.69 9.54
N THR A 121 -0.33 10.85 9.92
CA THR A 121 -1.75 11.19 10.04
C THR A 121 -2.28 11.04 11.46
N LEU A 122 -1.40 10.96 12.46
CA LEU A 122 -1.82 10.95 13.86
C LEU A 122 -2.56 12.25 14.22
N PRO A 123 -3.58 12.20 15.09
CA PRO A 123 -4.26 13.39 15.60
C PRO A 123 -3.43 14.06 16.71
N ILE A 124 -2.56 14.98 16.31
CA ILE A 124 -1.65 15.77 17.16
C ILE A 124 -1.88 17.26 16.87
N PRO A 125 -1.38 18.20 17.68
CA PRO A 125 -1.73 19.63 17.54
C PRO A 125 -1.55 20.18 16.12
N ALA A 126 -0.41 19.92 15.46
CA ALA A 126 -0.18 20.44 14.11
C ALA A 126 -1.12 19.85 13.05
N THR A 127 -1.45 18.56 13.13
CA THR A 127 -2.36 17.91 12.17
C THR A 127 -3.80 18.32 12.42
N LEU A 128 -4.19 18.46 13.68
CA LEU A 128 -5.55 18.85 14.05
C LEU A 128 -5.83 20.32 13.78
N HIS A 129 -4.88 21.21 14.04
CA HIS A 129 -4.97 22.61 13.58
C HIS A 129 -5.12 22.68 12.06
N LYS A 130 -4.39 21.83 11.32
CA LYS A 130 -4.49 21.76 9.85
C LYS A 130 -5.86 21.24 9.37
N TYR A 131 -6.48 20.31 10.10
CA TYR A 131 -7.77 19.73 9.70
C TYR A 131 -8.98 20.55 10.19
N TYR A 132 -8.90 21.11 11.39
CA TYR A 132 -10.00 21.82 12.07
C TYR A 132 -9.46 23.05 12.80
N PRO A 133 -9.07 24.12 12.07
CA PRO A 133 -8.46 25.31 12.67
C PRO A 133 -9.42 26.06 13.62
N ASP A 134 -10.74 25.95 13.42
CA ASP A 134 -11.75 26.61 14.25
C ASP A 134 -11.82 26.00 15.67
N ILE A 135 -11.64 24.67 15.77
CA ILE A 135 -11.71 23.92 17.03
C ILE A 135 -10.32 23.84 17.69
N TYR A 136 -9.27 23.77 16.87
CA TYR A 136 -7.87 23.71 17.31
C TYR A 136 -7.11 24.93 16.77
N PRO A 137 -7.21 26.10 17.42
CA PRO A 137 -6.67 27.35 16.90
C PRO A 137 -5.14 27.40 16.92
N THR A 138 -4.48 26.57 17.75
CA THR A 138 -3.02 26.58 17.88
C THR A 138 -2.41 25.23 17.47
N PRO A 139 -1.32 25.24 16.67
CA PRO A 139 -0.54 24.05 16.37
C PRO A 139 0.54 23.78 17.44
N GLN A 140 0.47 24.41 18.61
CA GLN A 140 1.53 24.40 19.61
C GLN A 140 1.56 23.09 20.40
N CYS A 141 2.77 22.71 20.84
CA CYS A 141 2.97 21.55 21.68
C CYS A 141 2.34 21.78 23.07
N PRO A 142 1.63 20.79 23.66
CA PRO A 142 1.04 20.94 25.00
C PRO A 142 2.03 20.95 26.17
N HIS A 143 3.34 20.91 25.86
CA HIS A 143 4.43 20.76 26.82
C HIS A 143 5.50 21.85 26.69
N CYS A 144 5.56 22.56 25.57
CA CYS A 144 6.50 23.65 25.32
C CYS A 144 6.01 24.56 24.19
N ASP A 145 6.71 25.67 23.97
CA ASP A 145 6.29 26.70 23.02
C ASP A 145 6.62 26.40 21.53
N GLN A 146 7.07 25.17 21.23
CA GLN A 146 7.36 24.75 19.85
C GLN A 146 6.10 24.25 19.15
N THR A 147 6.14 24.14 17.81
CA THR A 147 5.07 23.52 17.04
C THR A 147 4.95 22.03 17.40
N GLY A 148 3.74 21.59 17.74
CA GLY A 148 3.38 20.20 18.02
C GLY A 148 3.27 19.36 16.76
N ASP A 149 4.32 19.36 15.93
CA ASP A 149 4.44 18.46 14.79
C ASP A 149 4.76 17.03 15.25
N LEU A 150 4.70 16.06 14.33
CA LEU A 150 4.86 14.65 14.71
C LEU A 150 6.23 14.41 15.33
N LEU A 151 7.26 14.93 14.70
CA LEU A 151 8.64 14.67 15.08
C LEU A 151 8.99 15.34 16.42
N HIS A 152 8.46 16.53 16.69
CA HIS A 152 8.60 17.21 17.97
C HIS A 152 7.83 16.47 19.06
N THR A 153 6.54 16.24 18.85
CA THR A 153 5.65 15.63 19.85
C THR A 153 6.08 14.22 20.20
N MET A 154 6.55 13.45 19.20
CA MET A 154 7.01 12.07 19.40
C MET A 154 8.47 11.99 19.83
N TRP A 155 9.39 12.81 19.33
CA TRP A 155 10.83 12.51 19.46
C TRP A 155 11.70 13.63 20.02
N HIS A 156 11.45 14.90 19.70
CA HIS A 156 12.33 15.99 20.13
C HIS A 156 11.93 16.67 21.43
N CYS A 157 10.64 16.66 21.81
CA CYS A 157 10.16 17.44 22.96
C CYS A 157 10.86 17.04 24.27
N THR A 158 11.69 17.93 24.80
CA THR A 158 12.43 17.73 26.06
C THR A 158 11.53 17.90 27.29
N GLN A 159 10.48 18.71 27.16
CA GLN A 159 9.53 19.01 28.24
C GLN A 159 8.38 18.01 28.32
N ASN A 160 8.30 17.06 27.39
CA ASN A 160 7.27 16.03 27.43
C ASN A 160 7.61 15.00 28.51
N PRO A 161 6.79 14.86 29.58
CA PRO A 161 7.07 13.95 30.69
C PRO A 161 7.05 12.47 30.27
N ASN A 162 6.45 12.14 29.12
CA ASN A 162 6.48 10.80 28.53
C ASN A 162 7.79 10.50 27.78
N MET A 163 8.78 11.40 27.83
CA MET A 163 10.06 11.26 27.11
C MET A 163 11.28 11.14 28.00
N LYS A 164 11.08 10.96 29.32
CA LYS A 164 12.12 10.95 30.35
C LYS A 164 13.20 9.87 30.18
N ASN A 165 13.00 8.86 29.32
CA ASN A 165 13.92 7.73 29.12
C ASN A 165 14.68 7.74 27.77
N ILE A 166 14.60 8.82 26.98
CA ILE A 166 15.42 8.95 25.76
C ILE A 166 16.70 9.70 26.13
N THR A 167 17.84 9.03 26.06
CA THR A 167 19.14 9.64 26.38
C THR A 167 19.40 10.87 25.49
N PRO A 168 19.98 11.96 26.02
CA PRO A 168 20.12 13.24 25.30
C PRO A 168 20.90 13.17 23.97
N ASN A 169 21.76 12.17 23.78
CA ASN A 169 22.59 11.99 22.59
C ASN A 169 21.91 11.21 21.43
N ASN A 170 20.61 10.91 21.52
CA ASN A 170 19.87 10.05 20.57
C ASN A 170 18.60 10.72 19.98
N ARG A 171 18.53 12.06 19.96
CA ARG A 171 17.39 12.83 19.43
C ARG A 171 17.65 13.40 18.03
N SER A 172 18.20 12.59 17.13
CA SER A 172 18.31 12.97 15.72
C SER A 172 17.12 12.46 14.89
N THR A 173 16.81 13.17 13.81
CA THR A 173 15.81 12.75 12.82
C THR A 173 16.15 11.40 12.19
N THR A 174 17.42 11.11 11.96
CA THR A 174 17.88 9.85 11.36
C THR A 174 17.62 8.65 12.28
N GLN A 175 17.81 8.81 13.60
CA GLN A 175 17.49 7.76 14.57
C GLN A 175 15.99 7.55 14.69
N TRP A 176 15.18 8.61 14.61
CA TRP A 176 13.72 8.47 14.55
C TRP A 176 13.28 7.67 13.32
N GLU A 177 13.80 8.01 12.14
CA GLU A 177 13.52 7.28 10.90
C GLU A 177 13.96 5.82 10.98
N ALA A 178 15.15 5.55 11.52
CA ALA A 178 15.63 4.19 11.76
C ALA A 178 14.71 3.41 12.71
N THR A 179 14.17 4.08 13.73
CA THR A 179 13.20 3.49 14.67
C THR A 179 11.89 3.13 13.98
N LEU A 180 11.36 4.01 13.12
CA LEU A 180 10.15 3.75 12.31
C LEU A 180 10.34 2.58 11.33
N LEU A 181 11.55 2.35 10.84
CA LEU A 181 11.85 1.26 9.91
C LEU A 181 12.13 -0.08 10.60
N ASN A 182 12.27 -0.10 11.93
CA ASN A 182 12.62 -1.31 12.68
C ASN A 182 11.42 -2.28 12.78
N PRO A 183 11.51 -3.50 12.22
CA PRO A 183 10.41 -4.46 12.24
C PRO A 183 10.23 -5.19 13.58
N HIS A 184 11.13 -4.98 14.55
CA HIS A 184 11.13 -5.73 15.81
C HIS A 184 9.85 -5.44 16.63
N PRO A 185 9.19 -6.48 17.19
CA PRO A 185 7.90 -6.33 17.88
C PRO A 185 7.95 -5.34 19.04
N ALA A 186 9.03 -5.34 19.83
CA ALA A 186 9.18 -4.41 20.94
C ALA A 186 9.27 -2.94 20.46
N CYS A 187 9.94 -2.70 19.33
CA CYS A 187 10.03 -1.35 18.75
C CYS A 187 8.67 -0.87 18.25
N GLN A 188 7.92 -1.73 17.56
CA GLN A 188 6.59 -1.39 17.07
C GLN A 188 5.60 -1.14 18.21
N LYS A 189 5.64 -1.93 19.29
CA LYS A 189 4.83 -1.70 20.49
C LYS A 189 5.19 -0.40 21.19
N TRP A 190 6.49 -0.13 21.34
CA TRP A 190 6.96 1.12 21.93
C TRP A 190 6.49 2.35 21.13
N LEU A 191 6.54 2.29 19.80
CA LEU A 191 6.02 3.34 18.93
C LEU A 191 4.51 3.53 19.09
N ALA A 192 3.76 2.43 19.15
CA ALA A 192 2.31 2.46 19.30
C ALA A 192 1.86 3.02 20.67
N ASP A 193 2.45 2.58 21.79
CA ASP A 193 2.18 3.13 23.14
C ASP A 193 2.44 4.65 23.18
N ARG A 194 3.50 5.08 22.50
CA ARG A 194 3.86 6.50 22.43
C ARG A 194 2.87 7.33 21.62
N ALA A 195 2.44 6.81 20.46
CA ALA A 195 1.38 7.41 19.67
C ALA A 195 0.06 7.47 20.44
N GLU A 196 -0.27 6.42 21.21
CA GLU A 196 -1.45 6.42 22.07
C GLU A 196 -1.37 7.56 23.10
N ARG A 197 -0.25 7.69 23.83
CA ARG A 197 -0.09 8.75 24.84
C ARG A 197 -0.21 10.16 24.26
N ALA A 198 0.26 10.37 23.05
CA ALA A 198 0.20 11.66 22.39
C ALA A 198 -1.19 12.04 21.89
N THR A 199 -2.02 11.03 21.57
CA THR A 199 -3.38 11.22 21.05
C THR A 199 -4.44 11.16 22.16
N ARG A 200 -4.15 10.47 23.26
CA ARG A 200 -5.07 10.25 24.39
C ARG A 200 -5.18 11.44 25.34
N ARG A 201 -4.24 12.39 25.31
CA ARG A 201 -4.43 13.65 26.03
C ARG A 201 -5.58 14.39 25.34
N PRO A 202 -6.67 14.77 26.03
CA PRO A 202 -7.65 15.64 25.43
C PRO A 202 -6.90 16.92 25.07
N LEU A 203 -6.75 17.16 23.78
CA LEU A 203 -6.58 18.52 23.31
C LEU A 203 -7.85 19.19 23.79
N ALA A 204 -7.73 19.92 24.90
CA ALA A 204 -8.85 20.60 25.51
C ALA A 204 -9.55 21.33 24.36
N ALA A 205 -10.77 20.91 24.05
CA ALA A 205 -11.64 21.75 23.26
C ALA A 205 -11.73 23.07 24.04
N PRO A 206 -11.57 24.23 23.41
CA PRO A 206 -11.87 25.47 24.09
C PRO A 206 -13.32 25.37 24.60
N ASP A 207 -13.53 25.68 25.88
CA ASP A 207 -14.86 25.77 26.50
C ASP A 207 -15.77 26.74 25.71
#